data_AF-A0AA34RCU7-F1
#
_entry.id   AF-A0AA34RCU7-F1
#
_cell.length_a   1.000
_cell.length_b   1.000
_cell.length_c   1.000
_cell.angle_alpha   90.00
_cell.angle_beta   90.00
_cell.angle_gamma   90.00
#
_symmetry.space_group_name_H-M   'P 1'
#
loop_
_entity.id
_entity.type
_entity.pdbx_description
1 polymer ?
#
loop_
_entity_poly.entity_id
_entity_poly.type
_entity_poly.pdbx_seq_one_letter_code
_entity_poly.pdbx_strand_id
1 'polypeptide(L)'
;MQATFFLASPLDDAVSCSFLHTPKRWAPLINHDLYLDLILYKHTLYLAKRLEKFPLPIDIWQQTLAHVRSLLTQKFCYPSPPSVVFLACSHYRMISSEELLLKKCEL
;
A
#
# COMPACT_ATOMS: atom_id res chain seq x y z
N MET A 1 18.01 7.84 13.33
CA MET A 1 17.07 6.90 12.67
C MET A 1 16.79 7.43 11.28
N GLN A 2 17.01 6.61 10.25
CA GLN A 2 16.76 7.00 8.86
C GLN A 2 15.29 6.75 8.52
N ALA A 3 14.60 7.75 7.94
CA ALA A 3 13.22 7.58 7.50
C ALA A 3 13.16 6.62 6.30
N THR A 4 12.11 5.78 6.25
CA THR A 4 11.76 5.01 5.05
C THR A 4 10.69 5.77 4.27
N PHE A 5 10.84 5.85 2.96
CA PHE A 5 9.95 6.63 2.10
C PHE A 5 9.03 5.71 1.30
N PHE A 6 7.78 6.12 1.15
CA PHE A 6 6.75 5.36 0.43
C PHE A 6 5.90 6.26 -0.46
N LEU A 7 5.44 5.69 -1.57
CA LEU A 7 4.22 6.13 -2.24
C LEU A 7 3.08 5.23 -1.81
N ALA A 8 2.05 5.79 -1.21
CA ALA A 8 1.03 5.01 -0.53
C ALA A 8 -0.38 5.49 -0.82
N SER A 9 -1.35 4.58 -0.78
CA SER A 9 -2.78 4.90 -0.79
C SER A 9 -3.41 4.37 0.49
N PRO A 10 -4.15 5.18 1.26
CA PRO A 10 -4.84 4.70 2.44
C PRO A 10 -5.88 3.63 2.04
N LEU A 11 -5.96 2.55 2.83
CA LEU A 11 -7.02 1.55 2.71
C LEU A 11 -8.35 2.20 3.03
N ASP A 12 -9.21 2.30 2.01
CA ASP A 12 -10.61 2.63 2.22
C ASP A 12 -11.37 1.39 2.72
N ASP A 13 -12.58 1.59 3.23
CA ASP A 13 -13.36 0.48 3.78
C ASP A 13 -13.82 -0.53 2.74
N ALA A 14 -14.09 -0.09 1.51
CA ALA A 14 -14.57 -0.97 0.44
C ALA A 14 -13.48 -1.96 -0.01
N VAL A 15 -12.27 -1.45 -0.22
CA VAL A 15 -11.09 -2.22 -0.58
C VAL A 15 -10.66 -3.08 0.60
N SER A 16 -10.70 -2.56 1.83
CA SER A 16 -10.48 -3.37 3.04
C SER A 16 -11.45 -4.55 3.09
N CYS A 17 -12.75 -4.33 2.87
CA CYS A 17 -13.73 -5.43 2.81
C CYS A 17 -13.40 -6.43 1.69
N SER A 18 -12.99 -5.96 0.51
CA SER A 18 -12.59 -6.84 -0.59
C SER A 18 -11.39 -7.74 -0.22
N PHE A 19 -10.39 -7.17 0.47
CA PHE A 19 -9.26 -7.91 0.99
C PHE A 19 -9.68 -9.00 1.97
N LEU A 20 -10.64 -8.69 2.86
CA LEU A 20 -11.16 -9.61 3.88
C LEU A 20 -12.01 -10.74 3.30
N HIS A 21 -12.83 -10.43 2.29
CA HIS A 21 -13.72 -11.41 1.69
C HIS A 21 -13.02 -12.38 0.74
N THR A 22 -11.87 -11.99 0.18
CA THR A 22 -11.14 -12.81 -0.81
C THR A 22 -9.63 -12.93 -0.53
N PRO A 23 -9.19 -13.30 0.69
CA PRO A 23 -7.79 -13.19 1.12
C PRO A 23 -6.83 -14.02 0.26
N LYS A 24 -7.27 -15.18 -0.24
CA LYS A 24 -6.48 -16.04 -1.13
C LYS A 24 -6.15 -15.38 -2.48
N ARG A 25 -7.00 -14.47 -2.96
CA ARG A 25 -6.76 -13.70 -4.20
C ARG A 25 -5.61 -12.71 -4.02
N TRP A 26 -5.51 -12.14 -2.82
CA TRP A 26 -4.62 -11.02 -2.53
C TRP A 26 -3.29 -11.43 -1.91
N ALA A 27 -3.25 -12.58 -1.24
CA ALA A 27 -2.04 -13.14 -0.66
C ALA A 27 -0.80 -13.13 -1.59
N PRO A 28 -0.87 -13.47 -2.89
CA PRO A 28 0.30 -13.42 -3.76
C PRO A 28 0.67 -12.00 -4.25
N LEU A 29 -0.17 -11.00 -4.00
CA LEU A 29 0.02 -9.62 -4.46
C LEU A 29 0.49 -8.67 -3.37
N ILE A 30 0.17 -8.96 -2.10
CA ILE A 30 0.54 -8.11 -0.95
C ILE A 30 1.95 -8.47 -0.47
N ASN A 31 2.73 -7.46 -0.10
CA ASN A 31 4.09 -7.61 0.46
C ASN A 31 5.04 -8.37 -0.47
N HIS A 32 4.85 -8.21 -1.78
CA HIS A 32 5.69 -8.82 -2.79
C HIS A 32 6.45 -7.71 -3.54
N ASP A 33 7.73 -7.95 -3.81
CA ASP A 33 8.66 -6.99 -4.43
C ASP A 33 8.13 -6.30 -5.70
N LEU A 34 7.32 -6.99 -6.51
CA LEU A 34 6.76 -6.48 -7.77
C LEU A 34 5.48 -5.64 -7.58
N TYR A 35 4.89 -5.66 -6.39
CA TYR A 35 3.59 -5.07 -6.11
C TYR A 35 3.69 -4.03 -4.98
N LEU A 36 2.70 -4.03 -4.07
CA LEU A 36 2.55 -3.08 -2.97
C LEU A 36 2.59 -3.82 -1.64
N ASP A 37 3.21 -3.17 -0.67
CA ASP A 37 3.26 -3.59 0.73
C ASP A 37 2.00 -3.09 1.46
N LEU A 38 1.44 -3.93 2.32
CA LEU A 38 0.42 -3.50 3.26
C LEU A 38 1.11 -3.04 4.55
N ILE A 39 1.04 -1.75 4.83
CA ILE A 39 1.68 -1.16 6.00
C ILE A 39 0.66 -0.48 6.93
N LEU A 40 0.94 -0.52 8.23
CA LEU A 40 0.28 0.31 9.23
C LEU A 40 1.19 1.46 9.62
N TYR A 41 0.68 2.67 9.46
CA TYR A 41 1.35 3.89 9.86
C TYR A 41 0.37 4.83 10.55
N LYS A 42 0.70 5.27 11.77
CA LYS A 42 -0.15 6.17 12.58
C LYS A 42 -1.62 5.72 12.68
N HIS A 43 -1.86 4.43 12.89
CA HIS A 43 -3.19 3.80 12.97
C HIS A 43 -3.96 3.72 11.65
N THR A 44 -3.38 4.13 10.52
CA THR A 44 -3.99 3.99 9.20
C THR A 44 -3.27 2.89 8.41
N LEU A 45 -4.05 2.05 7.74
CA LEU A 45 -3.56 1.04 6.82
C LEU A 45 -3.32 1.65 5.44
N TYR A 46 -2.24 1.24 4.78
CA TYR A 46 -1.89 1.71 3.45
C TYR A 46 -1.44 0.56 2.56
N LEU A 47 -1.80 0.64 1.28
CA LEU A 47 -1.04 -0.03 0.22
C LEU A 47 0.08 0.90 -0.21
N ALA A 48 1.32 0.46 -0.06
CA ALA A 48 2.49 1.29 -0.21
C ALA A 48 3.55 0.66 -1.10
N LYS A 49 4.19 1.46 -1.94
CA LYS A 49 5.43 1.10 -2.62
C LYS A 49 6.59 1.75 -1.89
N ARG A 50 7.49 0.95 -1.32
CA ARG A 50 8.74 1.46 -0.76
C ARG A 50 9.59 2.10 -1.87
N LEU A 51 10.17 3.26 -1.58
CA LEU A 51 11.16 3.91 -2.43
C LEU A 51 12.55 3.54 -1.90
N GLU A 52 13.32 2.79 -2.69
CA GLU A 52 14.68 2.38 -2.30
C GLU A 52 15.64 3.56 -2.16
N LYS A 53 15.40 4.63 -2.92
CA LYS A 53 16.19 5.86 -2.92
C LYS A 53 15.26 7.06 -2.92
N PHE A 54 15.63 8.09 -2.17
CA PHE A 54 14.97 9.38 -2.17
C PHE A 54 15.99 10.47 -1.80
N PRO A 55 15.97 11.65 -2.44
CA PRO A 55 15.06 12.07 -3.51
C PRO A 55 15.28 11.30 -4.84
N LEU A 56 14.24 11.25 -5.67
CA LEU A 56 14.29 10.69 -7.02
C LEU A 56 14.31 11.80 -8.08
N PRO A 57 14.94 11.58 -9.24
CA PRO A 57 14.76 12.43 -10.41
C PRO A 57 13.28 12.54 -10.80
N ILE A 58 12.87 13.69 -11.35
CA ILE A 58 11.45 13.97 -11.65
C ILE A 58 10.83 12.94 -12.61
N ASP A 59 11.58 12.49 -13.62
CA ASP A 59 11.09 11.52 -14.59
C ASP A 59 10.84 10.15 -13.93
N ILE A 60 11.76 9.72 -13.07
CA ILE A 60 11.64 8.46 -12.32
C ILE A 60 10.48 8.56 -11.33
N TRP A 61 10.32 9.71 -10.67
CA TRP A 61 9.21 9.97 -9.77
C TRP A 61 7.85 9.83 -10.47
N GLN A 62 7.69 10.47 -11.63
CA GLN A 62 6.47 10.39 -12.43
C GLN A 62 6.17 8.97 -12.90
N GLN A 63 7.19 8.24 -13.37
CA GLN A 63 7.05 6.83 -13.77
C GLN A 63 6.63 5.97 -12.58
N THR A 64 7.25 6.16 -11.41
CA THR A 64 6.93 5.42 -10.19
C THR A 64 5.50 5.71 -9.75
N LEU A 65 5.07 6.98 -9.78
CA LEU A 65 3.71 7.37 -9.43
C LEU A 65 2.67 6.76 -10.39
N ALA A 66 2.93 6.78 -11.69
CA ALA A 66 2.07 6.16 -12.70
C ALA A 66 1.98 4.64 -12.50
N HIS A 67 3.11 3.99 -12.19
CA HIS A 67 3.15 2.56 -11.90
C HIS A 67 2.32 2.20 -10.66
N VAL A 68 2.48 2.93 -9.55
CA VAL A 68 1.70 2.71 -8.32
C VAL A 68 0.20 2.91 -8.58
N ARG A 69 -0.19 3.97 -9.30
CA ARG A 69 -1.59 4.18 -9.70
C ARG A 69 -2.13 3.03 -10.54
N SER A 70 -1.35 2.55 -11.51
CA SER A 70 -1.72 1.41 -12.34
C SER A 70 -1.93 0.14 -11.51
N LEU A 71 -1.02 -0.16 -10.57
CA LEU A 71 -1.18 -1.28 -9.64
C LEU A 71 -2.46 -1.17 -8.80
N LEU A 72 -2.71 0.01 -8.23
CA LEU A 72 -3.90 0.26 -7.42
C LEU A 72 -5.18 0.02 -8.23
N THR A 73 -5.30 0.61 -9.42
CA THR A 73 -6.51 0.46 -10.25
C THR A 73 -6.64 -0.94 -10.84
N GLN A 74 -5.58 -1.48 -11.43
CA GLN A 74 -5.65 -2.71 -12.25
C GLN A 74 -5.50 -3.99 -11.44
N LYS A 75 -4.66 -3.99 -10.40
CA LYS A 75 -4.43 -5.18 -9.58
C LYS A 75 -5.31 -5.17 -8.35
N PHE A 76 -5.35 -4.06 -7.62
CA PHE A 76 -6.07 -3.93 -6.35
C PHE A 76 -7.49 -3.39 -6.48
N CYS A 77 -7.99 -3.20 -7.70
CA CYS A 77 -9.37 -2.75 -7.98
C CYS A 77 -9.78 -1.49 -7.23
N TYR A 78 -8.84 -0.58 -6.94
CA TYR A 78 -9.15 0.69 -6.29
C TYR A 78 -10.01 1.58 -7.19
N PRO A 79 -10.88 2.43 -6.61
CA PRO A 79 -11.58 3.46 -7.36
C PRO A 79 -10.59 4.36 -8.11
N SER A 80 -10.93 4.67 -9.37
CA SER A 80 -10.15 5.56 -10.22
C SER A 80 -10.68 7.00 -10.11
N PRO A 81 -9.85 8.00 -9.76
CA PRO A 81 -8.41 7.91 -9.51
C PRO A 81 -8.04 7.60 -8.04
N PRO A 82 -7.07 6.71 -7.78
CA PRO A 82 -6.62 6.43 -6.43
C PRO A 82 -5.83 7.62 -5.84
N SER A 83 -6.09 7.93 -4.57
CA SER A 83 -5.35 8.96 -3.83
C SER A 83 -4.00 8.43 -3.39
N VAL A 84 -2.94 8.80 -4.10
CA VAL A 84 -1.56 8.44 -3.75
C VAL A 84 -0.89 9.59 -3.02
N VAL A 85 -0.40 9.32 -1.81
CA VAL A 85 0.33 10.24 -0.95
C VAL A 85 1.79 9.79 -0.79
N PHE A 86 2.67 10.74 -0.56
CA PHE A 86 4.05 10.47 -0.18
C PHE A 86 4.14 10.38 1.35
N LEU A 87 4.74 9.30 1.86
CA LEU A 87 4.96 9.10 3.28
C LEU A 87 6.46 9.02 3.59
N ALA A 88 6.89 9.80 4.58
CA ALA A 88 8.17 9.61 5.25
C ALA A 88 7.90 9.00 6.63
N CYS A 89 8.21 7.70 6.77
CA CYS A 89 7.90 6.91 7.95
C CYS A 89 9.17 6.68 8.77
N SER A 90 9.20 7.17 10.01
CA SER A 90 10.25 6.81 10.97
C SER A 90 10.02 5.45 11.61
N HIS A 91 8.74 5.08 11.80
CA HIS A 91 8.30 3.79 12.34
C HIS A 91 7.04 3.36 11.61
N TYR A 92 6.99 2.14 11.11
CA TYR A 92 5.83 1.53 10.47
C TYR A 92 5.84 0.02 10.75
N ARG A 93 4.68 -0.63 10.58
CA ARG A 93 4.57 -2.09 10.67
C ARG A 93 4.10 -2.65 9.34
N MET A 94 4.79 -3.64 8.81
CA MET A 94 4.22 -4.43 7.70
C MET A 94 3.15 -5.35 8.26
N ILE A 95 2.05 -5.50 7.54
CA ILE A 95 0.90 -6.29 7.94
C ILE A 95 0.67 -7.37 6.90
N SER A 96 0.50 -8.60 7.35
CA SER A 96 0.11 -9.70 6.47
C SER A 96 -1.38 -9.59 6.12
N SER A 97 -1.80 -10.23 5.03
CA SER A 97 -3.22 -10.37 4.70
C SER A 97 -4.02 -11.04 5.83
N GLU A 98 -3.40 -11.94 6.59
CA GLU A 98 -4.00 -12.64 7.72
C GLU A 98 -4.20 -11.72 8.95
N GLU A 99 -3.23 -10.86 9.25
CA GLU A 99 -3.36 -9.87 10.31
C GLU A 99 -4.45 -8.83 10.01
N LEU A 100 -4.66 -8.50 8.73
CA LEU A 100 -5.77 -7.64 8.30
C LEU A 100 -7.12 -8.27 8.66
N LEU A 101 -7.27 -9.59 8.46
CA LEU A 101 -8.47 -10.34 8.83
C LEU A 101 -8.77 -10.23 10.32
N LEU A 102 -7.76 -10.44 11.16
CA LEU A 102 -7.92 -10.38 12.61
C LEU A 102 -8.28 -8.98 13.09
N LYS A 103 -7.64 -7.94 12.55
CA LYS A 103 -7.86 -6.55 12.97
C LYS A 103 -9.26 -6.00 12.74
N LYS A 104 -10.00 -6.46 11.72
CA LYS A 104 -11.39 -6.04 11.50
C LYS A 104 -12.41 -6.88 12.27
N CYS A 105 -12.05 -8.07 12.77
CA CYS A 105 -12.91 -8.86 13.64
C CYS A 105 -12.93 -8.37 15.10
N GLU A 106 -11.96 -7.54 15.50
CA GLU A 106 -11.86 -6.93 16.84
C GLU A 106 -12.54 -5.55 16.96
N LEU A 107 -13.15 -5.06 15.87
CA LEU A 107 -13.95 -3.83 15.78
C LEU A 107 -15.43 -4.18 15.65
#